data_AF-A0AA43JKY4-F1
#
_entry.id   AF-A0AA43JKY4-F1
#
_cell.length_a   1.000
_cell.length_b   1.000
_cell.length_c   1.000
_cell.angle_alpha   90.00
_cell.angle_beta   90.00
_cell.angle_gamma   90.00
#
_symmetry.space_group_name_H-M   'P 1'
#
loop_
_entity.id
_entity.type
_entity.pdbx_description
1 polymer ?
#
loop_
_entity_poly.entity_id
_entity_poly.type
_entity_poly.pdbx_seq_one_letter_code
_entity_poly.pdbx_strand_id
1 'polypeptide(L)'
;MMRYNLRYAVVIGLVLSACTAATATDDAIRIGYGQIPIDPGNYWIDHDRDPATGLRVDFAVADPDWGALIGANKQAGENKQAGENIGENYVAVKFFAIDRVATAACDGTDYLPAGETAEALAKQLASIKDFETVEPLAKVTAFGHDGYHVVLAVPPTSWHIVGKFPVVGKFPDCDYGRFDSWSGPTFDRYYQGPGQIVEFWVLDVEGT
;
A
#
# COMPACT_ATOMS: atom_id res chain seq x y z
N MET A 1 -2.21 -0.05 -30.52
CA MET A 1 -2.25 -0.56 -29.13
C MET A 1 -2.28 0.65 -28.22
N MET A 2 -3.46 1.04 -27.73
CA MET A 2 -3.59 2.12 -26.75
C MET A 2 -3.04 1.61 -25.41
N ARG A 3 -2.01 2.26 -24.88
CA ARG A 3 -1.60 2.11 -23.49
C ARG A 3 -2.53 3.02 -22.70
N TYR A 4 -3.38 2.43 -21.87
CA TYR A 4 -4.20 3.19 -20.92
C TYR A 4 -3.24 3.68 -19.83
N ASN A 5 -2.88 4.97 -19.85
CA ASN A 5 -2.12 5.60 -18.77
C ASN A 5 -3.13 6.11 -17.74
N LEU A 6 -3.62 5.22 -16.88
CA LEU A 6 -4.40 5.62 -15.71
C LEU A 6 -3.52 5.39 -14.48
N ARG A 7 -3.41 6.41 -13.63
CA ARG A 7 -2.50 6.40 -12.47
C ARG A 7 -3.32 6.73 -11.21
N TYR A 8 -3.90 5.71 -10.56
CA TYR A 8 -4.43 5.88 -9.20
C TYR A 8 -3.31 5.75 -8.20
N ALA A 9 -3.29 6.60 -7.17
CA ALA A 9 -2.44 6.37 -6.01
C ALA A 9 -3.17 5.48 -5.03
N VAL A 10 -2.63 4.31 -4.75
CA VAL A 10 -3.07 3.48 -3.62
C VAL A 10 -2.16 3.70 -2.45
N VAL A 11 -2.72 4.28 -1.38
CA VAL A 11 -2.04 4.39 -0.11
C VAL A 11 -2.22 3.08 0.64
N ILE A 12 -1.12 2.38 0.92
CA ILE A 12 -1.16 1.17 1.76
C ILE A 12 -0.88 1.61 3.20
N GLY A 13 -1.87 1.45 4.08
CA GLY A 13 -1.70 1.58 5.53
C GLY A 13 -1.80 0.22 6.22
N LEU A 14 -0.88 -0.04 7.15
CA LEU A 14 -1.06 -1.03 8.21
C LEU A 14 -1.01 -0.20 9.51
N VAL A 15 -2.15 0.23 10.06
CA VAL A 15 -2.12 1.29 11.09
C VAL A 15 -2.27 0.75 12.51
N LEU A 16 -1.42 1.25 13.42
CA LEU A 16 -1.85 1.54 14.81
C LEU A 16 -1.40 2.95 15.33
N SER A 17 -0.82 3.85 14.51
CA SER A 17 -0.81 5.31 14.81
C SER A 17 -0.72 6.21 13.56
N ALA A 18 -1.27 7.43 13.67
CA ALA A 18 -1.70 8.27 12.55
C ALA A 18 -0.57 8.96 11.75
N CYS A 19 -0.53 8.69 10.44
CA CYS A 19 -0.05 9.67 9.45
C CYS A 19 -1.26 10.47 8.97
N THR A 20 -1.11 11.79 8.85
CA THR A 20 -2.18 12.66 8.35
C THR A 20 -1.77 13.32 7.04
N ALA A 21 -2.76 13.60 6.20
CA ALA A 21 -2.58 14.45 5.03
C ALA A 21 -1.92 15.77 5.44
N ALA A 22 -0.92 16.22 4.69
CA ALA A 22 -0.33 17.54 4.84
C ALA A 22 -0.77 18.46 3.71
N THR A 23 -0.75 19.76 3.97
CA THR A 23 -0.83 20.75 2.90
C THR A 23 0.53 20.81 2.21
N ALA A 24 0.56 20.79 0.88
CA ALA A 24 1.78 20.97 0.12
C ALA A 24 2.46 22.30 0.51
N THR A 25 3.71 22.23 0.95
CA THR A 25 4.56 23.39 1.20
C THR A 25 5.74 23.36 0.24
N ASP A 26 6.22 24.52 -0.19
CA ASP A 26 7.42 24.62 -1.06
C ASP A 26 8.67 24.00 -0.40
N ASP A 27 8.66 23.80 0.91
CA ASP A 27 9.75 23.21 1.70
C ASP A 27 9.67 21.66 1.84
N ALA A 28 8.76 20.99 1.14
CA ALA A 28 8.59 19.54 1.30
C ALA A 28 9.80 18.75 0.75
N ILE A 29 10.30 17.79 1.53
CA ILE A 29 11.49 16.99 1.18
C ILE A 29 11.07 15.73 0.40
N ARG A 30 11.78 15.41 -0.69
CA ARG A 30 11.57 14.15 -1.42
C ARG A 30 12.08 12.97 -0.61
N ILE A 31 11.22 12.00 -0.32
CA ILE A 31 11.68 10.73 0.25
C ILE A 31 12.22 9.81 -0.84
N GLY A 32 13.46 9.36 -0.64
CA GLY A 32 14.19 8.47 -1.53
C GLY A 32 13.99 6.98 -1.24
N TYR A 33 14.77 6.17 -1.93
CA TYR A 33 14.84 4.73 -1.72
C TYR A 33 16.00 4.42 -0.76
N GLY A 34 15.71 3.85 0.42
CA GLY A 34 16.71 3.40 1.39
C GLY A 34 16.24 3.57 2.83
N GLN A 35 16.56 2.61 3.71
CA GLN A 35 16.22 2.65 5.15
C GLN A 35 17.04 3.73 5.86
N ILE A 36 16.58 4.97 5.76
CA ILE A 36 17.20 6.14 6.40
C ILE A 36 16.17 6.73 7.35
N PRO A 37 16.53 7.07 8.60
CA PRO A 37 15.65 7.81 9.49
C PRO A 37 15.14 9.10 8.82
N ILE A 38 13.86 9.43 9.03
CA ILE A 38 13.26 10.69 8.59
C ILE A 38 12.79 11.48 9.81
N ASP A 39 13.14 12.76 9.86
CA ASP A 39 12.73 13.66 10.93
C ASP A 39 11.25 14.05 10.78
N PRO A 40 10.57 14.53 11.84
CA PRO A 40 9.25 15.13 11.69
C PRO A 40 9.26 16.29 10.68
N GLY A 41 8.26 16.36 9.82
CA GLY A 41 8.18 17.39 8.79
C GLY A 41 7.24 17.05 7.63
N ASN A 42 7.24 17.93 6.63
CA ASN A 42 6.48 17.77 5.40
C ASN A 42 7.36 17.11 4.33
N TYR A 43 6.83 16.09 3.70
CA TYR A 43 7.51 15.30 2.68
C TYR A 43 6.63 15.14 1.47
N TRP A 44 7.26 14.81 0.34
CA TRP A 44 6.54 14.36 -0.83
C TRP A 44 7.19 13.11 -1.41
N ILE A 45 6.37 12.36 -2.13
CA ILE A 45 6.80 11.22 -2.93
C ILE A 45 6.20 11.33 -4.31
N ASP A 46 7.05 11.02 -5.29
CA ASP A 46 6.69 10.82 -6.68
C ASP A 46 7.28 9.47 -7.07
N HIS A 47 6.37 8.50 -7.19
CA HIS A 47 6.73 7.10 -7.36
C HIS A 47 7.32 6.84 -8.76
N ASP A 48 6.76 7.47 -9.80
CA ASP A 48 7.21 7.27 -11.18
C ASP A 48 8.32 8.23 -11.60
N ARG A 49 8.57 9.28 -10.80
CA ARG A 49 9.63 10.28 -11.01
C ARG A 49 9.43 11.13 -12.28
N ASP A 50 8.24 11.10 -12.85
CA ASP A 50 7.84 11.86 -14.01
C ASP A 50 7.03 13.08 -13.54
N PRO A 51 7.66 14.27 -13.51
CA PRO A 51 7.00 15.49 -13.04
C PRO A 51 5.86 15.94 -13.95
N ALA A 52 5.68 15.32 -15.12
CA ALA A 52 4.52 15.56 -15.97
C ALA A 52 3.24 14.88 -15.43
N THR A 53 3.34 14.08 -14.37
CA THR A 53 2.19 13.33 -13.84
C THR A 53 1.77 13.82 -12.46
N GLY A 54 0.48 13.71 -12.17
CA GLY A 54 -0.11 14.12 -10.90
C GLY A 54 0.20 13.19 -9.72
N LEU A 55 1.14 12.24 -9.86
CA LEU A 55 1.46 11.24 -8.83
C LEU A 55 2.33 11.76 -7.68
N ARG A 56 2.61 13.07 -7.65
CA ARG A 56 3.17 13.71 -6.46
C ARG A 56 2.14 13.69 -5.34
N VAL A 57 2.51 13.11 -4.22
CA VAL A 57 1.69 13.18 -3.00
C VAL A 57 2.49 13.78 -1.85
N ASP A 58 1.93 14.80 -1.20
CA ASP A 58 2.47 15.46 -0.03
C ASP A 58 1.89 14.87 1.27
N PHE A 59 2.73 14.64 2.27
CA PHE A 59 2.33 14.07 3.56
C PHE A 59 3.19 14.60 4.72
N ALA A 60 2.66 14.52 5.94
CA ALA A 60 3.38 14.91 7.14
C ALA A 60 3.80 13.67 7.94
N VAL A 61 5.03 13.72 8.43
CA VAL A 61 5.54 12.84 9.47
C VAL A 61 5.48 13.62 10.77
N ALA A 62 4.61 13.20 11.69
CA ALA A 62 4.32 13.96 12.91
C ALA A 62 5.32 13.68 14.05
N ASP A 63 5.89 12.48 14.09
CA ASP A 63 6.70 11.98 15.20
C ASP A 63 8.08 11.54 14.71
N PRO A 64 9.09 11.46 15.59
CA PRO A 64 10.33 10.78 15.27
C PRO A 64 10.11 9.25 15.09
N ASP A 65 11.18 8.55 14.74
CA ASP A 65 11.26 7.08 14.54
C ASP A 65 10.63 6.55 13.25
N TRP A 66 10.31 7.42 12.31
CA TRP A 66 10.01 7.00 10.96
C TRP A 66 11.30 6.79 10.16
N GLY A 67 11.25 5.90 9.18
CA GLY A 67 12.28 5.69 8.18
C GLY A 67 11.70 5.73 6.78
N ALA A 68 12.56 6.00 5.81
CA ALA A 68 12.22 5.88 4.39
C ALA A 68 12.29 4.42 3.95
N LEU A 69 11.26 3.90 3.28
CA LEU A 69 11.31 2.60 2.57
C LEU A 69 10.21 2.53 1.51
N ILE A 70 10.45 3.17 0.36
CA ILE A 70 9.47 3.26 -0.73
C ILE A 70 8.18 3.90 -0.18
N GLY A 71 8.33 5.08 0.41
CA GLY A 71 7.37 5.71 1.32
C GLY A 71 7.96 5.91 2.71
N ALA A 72 7.10 6.12 3.70
CA ALA A 72 7.48 6.27 5.10
C ALA A 72 7.02 5.03 5.89
N ASN A 73 7.87 4.51 6.76
CA ASN A 73 7.55 3.39 7.63
C ASN A 73 8.02 3.64 9.07
N LYS A 74 7.31 3.10 10.04
CA LYS A 74 7.65 3.11 11.46
C LYS A 74 7.44 1.71 12.01
N GLN A 75 8.46 1.15 12.67
CA GLN A 75 8.28 -0.08 13.43
C GLN A 75 7.44 0.23 14.68
N ALA A 76 6.45 -0.61 14.96
CA ALA A 76 5.65 -0.56 16.17
C ALA A 76 6.23 -1.55 17.19
N GLY A 77 6.60 -1.06 18.37
CA GLY A 77 7.17 -1.85 19.47
C GLY A 77 8.51 -1.32 19.99
N GLU A 78 9.00 -1.93 21.07
CA GLU A 78 10.21 -1.50 21.79
C GLU A 78 11.53 -1.91 21.09
N ASN A 79 11.49 -2.84 20.13
CA ASN A 79 12.66 -3.37 19.43
C ASN A 79 12.97 -2.59 18.13
N LYS A 80 13.37 -1.32 18.27
CA LYS A 80 13.63 -0.35 17.19
C LYS A 80 14.99 -0.52 16.48
N GLN A 81 15.44 -1.73 16.18
CA GLN A 81 16.72 -1.90 15.47
C GLN A 81 16.49 -2.05 13.96
N ALA A 82 16.88 -1.01 13.24
CA ALA A 82 16.98 -1.02 11.78
C ALA A 82 17.88 -2.18 11.35
N GLY A 83 17.29 -3.22 10.77
CA GLY A 83 18.02 -4.34 10.15
C GLY A 83 17.72 -5.73 10.71
N GLU A 84 17.01 -5.87 11.84
CA GLU A 84 16.67 -7.19 12.39
C GLU A 84 15.16 -7.36 12.52
N ASN A 85 14.65 -8.46 11.95
CA ASN A 85 13.28 -8.97 12.03
C ASN A 85 12.18 -8.06 11.44
N ILE A 86 11.84 -8.33 10.18
CA ILE A 86 10.60 -7.91 9.48
C ILE A 86 9.30 -8.50 10.09
N GLY A 87 9.37 -8.99 11.34
CA GLY A 87 8.40 -9.94 11.90
C GLY A 87 7.23 -9.32 12.65
N GLU A 88 7.33 -8.12 13.23
CA GLU A 88 6.30 -7.70 14.19
C GLU A 88 6.00 -6.21 14.03
N ASN A 89 4.78 -5.93 13.56
CA ASN A 89 4.07 -4.65 13.56
C ASN A 89 4.85 -3.46 12.95
N TYR A 90 4.56 -3.10 11.70
CA TYR A 90 5.04 -1.85 11.12
C TYR A 90 3.86 -1.01 10.64
N VAL A 91 3.92 0.30 10.87
CA VAL A 91 3.09 1.27 10.16
C VAL A 91 3.84 1.70 8.93
N ALA A 92 3.18 1.69 7.78
CA ALA A 92 3.76 2.23 6.56
C ALA A 92 2.72 3.09 5.84
N VAL A 93 3.21 4.10 5.13
CA VAL A 93 2.47 4.89 4.15
C VAL A 93 3.28 4.83 2.88
N LYS A 94 2.71 4.21 1.85
CA LYS A 94 3.36 4.01 0.55
C LYS A 94 2.37 4.33 -0.55
N PHE A 95 2.88 4.88 -1.65
CA PHE A 95 2.09 5.33 -2.79
C PHE A 95 2.53 4.56 -4.02
N PHE A 96 1.56 3.89 -4.64
CA PHE A 96 1.81 3.07 -5.82
C PHE A 96 0.74 3.31 -6.88
N ALA A 97 1.17 3.25 -8.14
CA ALA A 97 0.27 3.04 -9.27
C ALA A 97 -0.09 1.55 -9.35
N ILE A 98 -1.38 1.26 -9.54
CA ILE A 98 -1.88 -0.09 -9.78
C ILE A 98 -2.05 -0.32 -11.28
N ASP A 99 -1.38 -1.34 -11.80
CA ASP A 99 -1.53 -1.79 -13.19
C ASP A 99 -2.56 -2.91 -13.31
N ARG A 100 -2.60 -3.82 -12.33
CA ARG A 100 -3.50 -4.98 -12.32
C ARG A 100 -4.00 -5.28 -10.92
N VAL A 101 -5.23 -5.77 -10.84
CA VAL A 101 -5.89 -6.19 -9.60
C VAL A 101 -6.16 -7.69 -9.67
N ALA A 102 -5.84 -8.41 -8.60
CA ALA A 102 -6.12 -9.84 -8.51
C ALA A 102 -7.65 -10.08 -8.60
N THR A 103 -8.07 -11.13 -9.28
CA THR A 103 -9.48 -11.59 -9.21
C THR A 103 -9.70 -12.58 -8.08
N ALA A 104 -8.68 -13.38 -7.79
CA ALA A 104 -8.60 -14.20 -6.60
C ALA A 104 -7.18 -14.14 -6.07
N ALA A 105 -7.04 -14.00 -4.75
CA ALA A 105 -5.74 -13.76 -4.16
C ALA A 105 -4.78 -14.95 -4.28
N CYS A 106 -5.32 -16.17 -4.42
CA CYS A 106 -4.54 -17.40 -4.35
C CYS A 106 -4.24 -18.11 -5.66
N ASP A 107 -4.85 -17.73 -6.79
CA ASP A 107 -4.65 -18.44 -8.07
C ASP A 107 -3.80 -17.65 -9.08
N GLY A 108 -3.23 -16.51 -8.65
CA GLY A 108 -2.41 -15.65 -9.49
C GLY A 108 -3.14 -15.00 -10.66
N THR A 109 -4.47 -15.09 -10.72
CA THR A 109 -5.26 -14.45 -11.77
C THR A 109 -5.47 -12.96 -11.48
N ASP A 110 -5.22 -12.12 -12.48
CA ASP A 110 -5.36 -10.67 -12.36
C ASP A 110 -5.87 -10.02 -13.66
N TYR A 111 -6.52 -8.86 -13.51
CA TYR A 111 -7.09 -8.09 -14.61
C TYR A 111 -6.71 -6.62 -14.48
N LEU A 112 -6.85 -5.89 -15.59
CA LEU A 112 -6.77 -4.44 -15.55
C LEU A 112 -7.85 -3.86 -14.61
N PRO A 113 -7.62 -2.69 -14.01
CA PRO A 113 -8.63 -1.95 -13.29
C PRO A 113 -9.95 -1.86 -14.06
N ALA A 114 -11.04 -2.24 -13.39
CA ALA A 114 -12.36 -2.22 -13.96
C ALA A 114 -12.87 -0.77 -14.00
N GLY A 115 -12.67 -0.07 -15.11
CA GLY A 115 -13.15 1.30 -15.31
C GLY A 115 -12.13 2.39 -14.98
N GLU A 116 -12.56 3.64 -15.11
CA GLU A 116 -11.70 4.83 -15.09
C GLU A 116 -11.90 5.70 -13.83
N THR A 117 -12.51 5.17 -12.76
CA THR A 117 -12.72 5.93 -11.51
C THR A 117 -12.09 5.25 -10.30
N ALA A 118 -11.71 6.05 -9.30
CA ALA A 118 -11.26 5.55 -8.01
C ALA A 118 -12.30 4.63 -7.35
N GLU A 119 -13.60 4.92 -7.52
CA GLU A 119 -14.68 4.07 -7.02
C GLU A 119 -14.65 2.67 -7.65
N ALA A 120 -14.42 2.59 -8.96
CA ALA A 120 -14.47 1.34 -9.67
C ALA A 120 -13.27 0.43 -9.32
N LEU A 121 -12.08 1.03 -9.19
CA LEU A 121 -10.90 0.34 -8.66
C LEU A 121 -11.11 -0.10 -7.19
N ALA A 122 -11.65 0.77 -6.35
CA ALA A 122 -11.93 0.44 -4.95
C ALA A 122 -12.94 -0.70 -4.80
N LYS A 123 -14.00 -0.71 -5.62
CA LYS A 123 -14.95 -1.82 -5.71
C LYS A 123 -14.29 -3.12 -6.17
N GLN A 124 -13.36 -3.05 -7.13
CA GLN A 124 -12.64 -4.22 -7.60
C GLN A 124 -11.73 -4.79 -6.51
N LEU A 125 -10.97 -3.95 -5.80
CA LEU A 125 -10.18 -4.35 -4.63
C LEU A 125 -11.07 -4.96 -3.53
N ALA A 126 -12.24 -4.37 -3.26
CA ALA A 126 -13.21 -4.89 -2.29
C ALA A 126 -13.89 -6.20 -2.71
N SER A 127 -13.73 -6.62 -3.97
CA SER A 127 -14.37 -7.80 -4.54
C SER A 127 -13.37 -8.91 -4.89
N ILE A 128 -12.09 -8.75 -4.54
CA ILE A 128 -11.08 -9.79 -4.77
C ILE A 128 -11.51 -11.03 -4.00
N LYS A 129 -11.66 -12.14 -4.72
CA LYS A 129 -11.98 -13.42 -4.11
C LYS A 129 -10.87 -13.82 -3.14
N ASP A 130 -11.25 -14.50 -2.06
CA ASP A 130 -10.41 -14.97 -0.96
C ASP A 130 -10.11 -13.89 0.10
N PHE A 131 -10.26 -12.59 -0.16
CA PHE A 131 -10.23 -11.58 0.91
C PHE A 131 -11.56 -11.50 1.66
N GLU A 132 -11.47 -11.16 2.95
CA GLU A 132 -12.62 -10.76 3.74
C GLU A 132 -12.71 -9.23 3.77
N THR A 133 -13.79 -8.66 3.24
CA THR A 133 -14.02 -7.22 3.36
C THR A 133 -14.46 -6.91 4.78
N VAL A 134 -13.67 -6.10 5.49
CA VAL A 134 -13.86 -5.81 6.92
C VAL A 134 -14.86 -4.69 7.11
N GLU A 135 -14.79 -3.68 6.24
CA GLU A 135 -15.64 -2.48 6.31
C GLU A 135 -16.26 -2.17 4.95
N PRO A 136 -17.48 -1.60 4.91
CA PRO A 136 -18.05 -1.08 3.67
C PRO A 136 -17.15 -0.01 3.06
N LEU A 137 -17.16 0.08 1.72
CA LEU A 137 -16.45 1.12 0.98
C LEU A 137 -16.85 2.51 1.49
N ALA A 138 -15.87 3.31 1.93
CA ALA A 138 -16.11 4.65 2.46
C ALA A 138 -15.52 5.71 1.54
N LYS A 139 -16.28 6.77 1.25
CA LYS A 139 -15.72 7.96 0.58
C LYS A 139 -14.77 8.68 1.54
N VAL A 140 -13.63 9.11 1.03
CA VAL A 140 -12.59 9.78 1.82
C VAL A 140 -11.97 10.92 1.03
N THR A 141 -11.43 11.89 1.77
CA THR A 141 -10.48 12.88 1.25
C THR A 141 -9.17 12.67 2.01
N ALA A 142 -8.10 12.31 1.33
CA ALA A 142 -6.79 12.06 1.92
C ALA A 142 -5.69 12.60 1.01
N PHE A 143 -4.65 13.17 1.60
CA PHE A 143 -3.49 13.74 0.91
C PHE A 143 -3.84 14.75 -0.20
N GLY A 144 -4.93 15.51 0.00
CA GLY A 144 -5.40 16.50 -0.98
C GLY A 144 -6.25 15.92 -2.12
N HIS A 145 -6.56 14.62 -2.08
CA HIS A 145 -7.32 13.93 -3.13
C HIS A 145 -8.58 13.27 -2.57
N ASP A 146 -9.64 13.29 -3.36
CA ASP A 146 -10.85 12.53 -3.08
C ASP A 146 -10.71 11.09 -3.56
N GLY A 147 -11.44 10.17 -2.92
CA GLY A 147 -11.34 8.77 -3.25
C GLY A 147 -12.16 7.86 -2.33
N TYR A 148 -11.69 6.62 -2.20
CA TYR A 148 -12.37 5.57 -1.45
C TYR A 148 -11.40 4.81 -0.55
N HIS A 149 -11.84 4.51 0.67
CA HIS A 149 -11.12 3.66 1.62
C HIS A 149 -11.70 2.24 1.58
N VAL A 150 -10.80 1.26 1.54
CA VAL A 150 -11.10 -0.17 1.48
C VAL A 150 -10.30 -0.88 2.56
N VAL A 151 -10.98 -1.68 3.38
CA VAL A 151 -10.34 -2.48 4.43
C VAL A 151 -10.57 -3.95 4.13
N LEU A 152 -9.48 -4.68 3.86
CA LEU A 152 -9.49 -6.12 3.60
C LEU A 152 -8.75 -6.87 4.71
N ALA A 153 -9.19 -8.08 5.01
CA ALA A 153 -8.47 -9.02 5.86
C ALA A 153 -8.06 -10.24 5.04
N VAL A 154 -6.82 -10.68 5.25
CA VAL A 154 -6.40 -12.01 4.80
C VAL A 154 -7.14 -13.04 5.67
N PRO A 155 -7.90 -13.97 5.08
CA PRO A 155 -8.70 -14.92 5.83
C PRO A 155 -7.81 -15.83 6.71
N PRO A 156 -8.37 -16.47 7.75
CA PRO A 156 -7.67 -17.46 8.54
C PRO A 156 -7.51 -18.77 7.76
N THR A 157 -6.64 -18.78 6.75
CA THR A 157 -6.30 -19.94 5.90
C THR A 157 -5.01 -20.62 6.35
N SER A 158 -4.72 -21.79 5.76
CA SER A 158 -3.48 -22.53 5.96
C SER A 158 -2.28 -21.61 5.74
N TRP A 159 -1.46 -21.44 6.76
CA TRP A 159 -0.23 -20.67 6.67
C TRP A 159 0.92 -21.46 7.26
N HIS A 160 2.03 -21.51 6.52
CA HIS A 160 3.20 -22.24 6.94
C HIS A 160 4.43 -21.34 6.93
N ILE A 161 5.19 -21.39 8.01
CA ILE A 161 6.54 -20.85 8.07
C ILE A 161 7.44 -21.75 7.23
N VAL A 162 7.97 -21.21 6.13
CA VAL A 162 8.93 -21.92 5.28
C VAL A 162 10.32 -21.33 5.50
N GLY A 163 11.25 -22.18 5.93
CA GLY A 163 12.65 -21.81 6.17
C GLY A 163 12.96 -21.40 7.61
N LYS A 164 14.26 -21.38 7.95
CA LYS A 164 14.73 -20.97 9.27
C LYS A 164 15.03 -19.47 9.35
N PHE A 165 15.50 -18.81 8.29
CA PHE A 165 15.74 -17.36 8.21
C PHE A 165 16.02 -16.91 6.75
N PRO A 166 15.49 -15.76 6.28
CA PRO A 166 14.34 -15.06 6.86
C PRO A 166 13.10 -15.97 6.84
N VAL A 167 12.26 -15.89 7.87
CA VAL A 167 10.98 -16.60 7.90
C VAL A 167 10.12 -16.03 6.79
N VAL A 168 9.87 -16.82 5.76
CA VAL A 168 8.90 -16.48 4.70
C VAL A 168 7.68 -17.34 4.95
N GLY A 169 6.62 -16.70 5.42
CA GLY A 169 5.29 -17.30 5.44
C GLY A 169 4.84 -17.64 4.02
N LYS A 170 4.29 -18.84 3.82
CA LYS A 170 3.65 -19.23 2.56
C LYS A 170 2.23 -19.69 2.80
N PHE A 171 1.39 -19.40 1.82
CA PHE A 171 0.06 -19.98 1.70
C PHE A 171 0.17 -21.22 0.79
N PRO A 172 0.28 -22.44 1.36
CA PRO A 172 0.59 -23.65 0.58
C PRO A 172 -0.47 -23.98 -0.47
N ASP A 173 -1.71 -23.54 -0.24
CA ASP A 173 -2.85 -23.77 -1.11
C ASP A 173 -2.96 -22.73 -2.24
N CYS A 174 -2.02 -21.79 -2.30
CA CYS A 174 -2.00 -20.69 -3.26
C CYS A 174 -0.81 -20.81 -4.21
N ASP A 175 -1.00 -20.33 -5.44
CA ASP A 175 0.00 -20.40 -6.49
C ASP A 175 1.28 -19.69 -6.07
N TYR A 176 2.41 -20.39 -6.27
CA TYR A 176 3.75 -19.98 -5.83
C TYR A 176 3.87 -19.70 -4.31
N GLY A 177 2.87 -20.09 -3.52
CA GLY A 177 2.79 -19.80 -2.09
C GLY A 177 2.42 -18.35 -1.77
N ARG A 178 1.84 -17.62 -2.72
CA ARG A 178 1.54 -16.18 -2.61
C ARG A 178 0.05 -15.92 -2.40
N PHE A 179 -0.25 -14.84 -1.71
CA PHE A 179 -1.59 -14.31 -1.54
C PHE A 179 -1.51 -12.86 -2.00
N ASP A 180 -2.10 -12.53 -3.15
CA ASP A 180 -1.86 -11.27 -3.86
C ASP A 180 -3.12 -10.40 -3.91
N SER A 181 -2.97 -9.08 -3.84
CA SER A 181 -4.11 -8.14 -4.07
C SER A 181 -4.00 -7.37 -5.38
N TRP A 182 -2.80 -6.93 -5.75
CA TRP A 182 -2.57 -6.12 -6.95
C TRP A 182 -1.10 -6.12 -7.33
N SER A 183 -0.82 -5.76 -8.59
CA SER A 183 0.51 -5.50 -9.13
C SER A 183 0.58 -4.11 -9.77
N GLY A 184 1.76 -3.51 -9.68
CA GLY A 184 2.10 -2.23 -10.27
C GLY A 184 3.42 -2.31 -11.02
N PRO A 185 3.85 -1.23 -11.69
CA PRO A 185 5.00 -1.27 -12.60
C PRO A 185 6.33 -1.67 -11.92
N THR A 186 6.45 -1.43 -10.62
CA THR A 186 7.69 -1.59 -9.85
C THR A 186 7.50 -2.41 -8.57
N PHE A 187 6.27 -2.81 -8.25
CA PHE A 187 5.94 -3.44 -6.98
C PHE A 187 4.68 -4.29 -7.09
N ASP A 188 4.71 -5.46 -6.45
CA ASP A 188 3.57 -6.35 -6.30
C ASP A 188 3.21 -6.46 -4.82
N ARG A 189 1.91 -6.51 -4.51
CA ARG A 189 1.44 -6.64 -3.13
C ARG A 189 1.03 -8.07 -2.83
N TYR A 190 1.94 -8.80 -2.18
CA TYR A 190 1.68 -10.09 -1.55
C TYR A 190 1.64 -9.99 -0.02
N TYR A 191 0.89 -10.89 0.60
CA TYR A 191 0.70 -10.96 2.06
C TYR A 191 1.56 -12.05 2.69
N GLN A 192 1.87 -11.86 3.95
CA GLN A 192 2.79 -12.69 4.72
C GLN A 192 2.11 -13.59 5.73
N GLY A 193 0.80 -13.45 5.98
CA GLY A 193 0.06 -14.34 6.87
C GLY A 193 -1.42 -14.02 7.04
N PRO A 194 -2.17 -14.95 7.66
CA PRO A 194 -3.60 -14.80 7.94
C PRO A 194 -3.85 -13.72 8.99
N GLY A 195 -5.04 -13.11 8.95
CA GLY A 195 -5.46 -12.05 9.87
C GLY A 195 -4.77 -10.70 9.63
N GLN A 196 -3.93 -10.59 8.61
CA GLN A 196 -3.38 -9.29 8.21
C GLN A 196 -4.51 -8.41 7.69
N ILE A 197 -4.71 -7.27 8.36
CA ILE A 197 -5.60 -6.21 7.89
C ILE A 197 -4.83 -5.33 6.91
N VAL A 198 -5.49 -4.91 5.85
CA VAL A 198 -4.92 -4.08 4.80
C VAL A 198 -5.88 -2.94 4.53
N GLU A 199 -5.36 -1.73 4.66
CA GLU A 199 -6.11 -0.54 4.34
C GLU A 199 -5.58 0.07 3.04
N PHE A 200 -6.49 0.29 2.10
CA PHE A 200 -6.23 1.00 0.86
C PHE A 200 -7.00 2.31 0.85
N TRP A 201 -6.30 3.42 0.60
CA TRP A 201 -6.94 4.65 0.12
C TRP A 201 -6.70 4.72 -1.37
N VAL A 202 -7.75 4.50 -2.15
CA VAL A 202 -7.76 4.59 -3.60
C VAL A 202 -8.13 6.02 -3.97
N LEU A 203 -7.14 6.80 -4.37
CA LEU A 203 -7.26 8.24 -4.55
C LEU A 203 -7.26 8.62 -6.02
N ASP A 204 -8.15 9.55 -6.38
CA ASP A 204 -8.15 10.20 -7.67
C ASP A 204 -7.20 11.39 -7.68
N VAL A 205 -6.03 11.18 -8.27
CA VAL A 205 -4.97 12.17 -8.33
C VAL A 205 -5.07 13.11 -9.54
N GLU A 206 -5.87 12.75 -10.54
CA GLU A 206 -6.05 13.55 -11.77
C GLU A 206 -7.36 14.34 -11.75
N GLY A 207 -8.28 14.04 -10.84
CA GLY A 207 -9.53 14.77 -10.62
C GLY A 207 -10.62 14.42 -11.64
N THR A 208 -10.78 13.13 -11.93
CA THR A 208 -11.74 12.55 -12.87
C THR A 208 -13.19 12.45 -12.37
#